data_AF-A0A166RB61-F1
#
_entry.id   AF-A0A166RB61-F1
#
_cell.length_a   1.000
_cell.length_b   1.000
_cell.length_c   1.000
_cell.angle_alpha   90.00
_cell.angle_beta   90.00
_cell.angle_gamma   90.00
#
_symmetry.space_group_name_H-M   'P 1'
#
loop_
_entity.id
_entity.type
_entity.pdbx_description
1 polymer ?
#
loop_
_entity_poly.entity_id
_entity_poly.type
_entity_poly.pdbx_seq_one_letter_code
_entity_poly.pdbx_strand_id
1 'polypeptide(L)' 'MTELGKSLINEGIEKGKDEGKKEKTIEIVKRAIKKGMDNETIKELTDLDIDEIELIRKVLK' A
#
# COMPACT_ATOMS: atom_id res chain seq x y z
N MET A 1 -32.62 9.60 5.90
CA MET A 1 -31.38 9.38 5.14
C MET A 1 -31.77 8.82 3.79
N THR A 2 -31.48 9.51 2.69
CA THR A 2 -31.80 9.03 1.34
C THR A 2 -30.84 7.91 0.93
N GLU A 3 -31.25 7.04 0.01
CA GLU A 3 -30.39 5.99 -0.54
C GLU A 3 -29.11 6.58 -1.17
N LEU A 4 -29.21 7.78 -1.76
CA LEU A 4 -28.07 8.53 -2.28
C LEU A 4 -27.06 8.91 -1.18
N GLY A 5 -27.54 9.34 0.00
CA GLY A 5 -26.68 9.68 1.13
C GLY A 5 -25.92 8.47 1.70
N LYS A 6 -26.52 7.27 1.69
CA LYS A 6 -25.85 6.02 2.09
C LYS A 6 -24.75 5.63 1.09
N SER A 7 -25.02 5.75 -0.22
CA SER A 7 -24.04 5.45 -1.28
C SER A 7 -22.78 6.31 -1.14
N LEU A 8 -22.94 7.62 -0.98
CA LEU A 8 -21.80 8.55 -0.88
C LEU A 8 -20.93 8.28 0.36
N ILE A 9 -21.55 7.91 1.48
CA ILE A 9 -20.81 7.54 2.70
C ILE A 9 -20.03 6.23 2.48
N ASN A 10 -20.66 5.22 1.88
CA ASN A 10 -20.01 3.95 1.58
C ASN A 10 -18.82 4.14 0.63
N GLU A 11 -19.01 4.88 -0.46
CA GLU A 11 -17.94 5.21 -1.41
C GLU A 11 -16.78 5.95 -0.73
N GLY A 12 -17.08 6.89 0.17
CA GLY A 12 -16.06 7.59 0.95
C GLY A 12 -15.28 6.66 1.89
N ILE A 13 -15.97 5.74 2.57
CA ILE A 13 -15.35 4.74 3.46
C ILE A 13 -14.48 3.76 2.65
N GLU A 14 -14.95 3.29 1.49
CA GLU A 14 -14.19 2.39 0.63
C GLU A 14 -12.91 3.04 0.10
N LYS A 15 -13.02 4.26 -0.45
CA LYS A 15 -11.85 5.02 -0.91
C LYS A 15 -10.83 5.24 0.20
N GLY A 16 -11.28 5.65 1.40
CA GLY A 16 -10.39 5.85 2.55
C GLY A 16 -9.71 4.56 3.02
N LYS A 17 -10.41 3.42 2.98
CA LYS A 17 -9.81 2.12 3.29
C LYS A 17 -8.75 1.73 2.26
N ASP A 18 -9.00 1.97 0.98
CA ASP A 18 -8.07 1.62 -0.10
C ASP A 18 -6.81 2.49 -0.09
N GLU A 19 -6.95 3.80 0.14
CA GLU A 19 -5.82 4.71 0.32
C GLU A 19 -4.99 4.32 1.55
N GLY A 20 -5.63 4.06 2.69
CA GLY A 20 -4.94 3.65 3.91
C GLY A 20 -4.20 2.30 3.79
N LYS A 21 -4.78 1.33 3.04
CA LYS A 21 -4.08 0.07 2.73
C LYS A 21 -2.82 0.33 1.90
N LYS A 22 -2.91 1.13 0.84
CA LYS A 22 -1.76 1.46 -0.03
C LYS A 22 -0.64 2.15 0.75
N GLU A 23 -0.96 3.15 1.57
CA GLU A 23 0.03 3.83 2.41
C GLU A 23 0.73 2.88 3.38
N LYS A 24 -0.03 2.01 4.04
CA LYS A 24 0.50 1.02 4.97
C LYS A 24 1.43 0.02 4.26
N THR A 25 1.06 -0.46 3.08
CA THR A 25 1.90 -1.37 2.28
C THR A 25 3.22 -0.70 1.92
N ILE A 26 3.19 0.54 1.43
CA ILE A 26 4.42 1.30 1.11
C ILE A 26 5.30 1.48 2.34
N GLU A 27 4.73 1.79 3.51
CA GLU A 27 5.50 1.95 4.73
C GLU A 27 6.18 0.65 5.18
N ILE A 28 5.48 -0.49 5.07
CA ILE A 28 6.03 -1.82 5.35
C ILE A 28 7.23 -2.11 4.42
N VAL A 29 7.08 -1.87 3.11
CA VAL A 29 8.17 -2.04 2.14
C VAL A 29 9.37 -1.16 2.50
N LYS A 30 9.14 0.13 2.78
CA LYS A 30 10.22 1.05 3.18
C LYS A 30 10.98 0.55 4.42
N ARG A 31 10.26 0.04 5.42
CA ARG A 31 10.86 -0.53 6.64
C ARG A 31 11.62 -1.82 6.34
N ALA A 32 11.09 -2.70 5.50
CA ALA A 32 11.72 -3.95 5.09
C ALA A 32 13.03 -3.71 4.33
N ILE A 33 13.02 -2.77 3.37
CA ILE A 33 14.22 -2.33 2.64
C ILE A 33 15.30 -1.81 3.61
N LYS A 34 14.92 -0.95 4.56
CA LYS A 34 15.84 -0.42 5.57
C LYS A 34 16.42 -1.49 6.48
N LYS A 35 15.71 -2.61 6.67
CA LYS A 35 16.18 -3.78 7.43
C LYS A 35 17.07 -4.71 6.60
N GLY A 36 17.29 -4.42 5.31
CA GLY A 36 18.15 -5.22 4.44
C GLY A 36 17.48 -6.49 3.89
N MET A 37 16.15 -6.62 3.97
CA MET A 37 15.43 -7.71 3.29
C MET A 37 15.63 -7.59 1.77
N ASP A 38 15.61 -8.70 1.03
CA ASP A 38 15.64 -8.71 -0.44
C ASP A 38 14.23 -8.50 -1.05
N ASN A 39 14.15 -8.37 -2.38
CA ASN A 39 12.88 -8.08 -3.05
C ASN A 39 11.92 -9.26 -3.12
N GLU A 40 12.42 -10.48 -3.22
CA GLU A 40 11.58 -11.69 -3.27
C GLU A 40 10.86 -11.85 -1.94
N THR A 41 11.57 -11.69 -0.82
CA THR A 41 11.00 -11.71 0.53
C THR A 41 9.95 -10.60 0.71
N ILE A 42 10.21 -9.40 0.21
CA ILE A 42 9.26 -8.28 0.33
C ILE A 42 8.01 -8.53 -0.52
N LYS A 43 8.17 -9.08 -1.72
CA LYS A 43 7.06 -9.46 -2.60
C LYS A 43 6.15 -10.48 -1.92
N GLU A 44 6.71 -11.55 -1.35
CA GLU A 44 5.94 -12.56 -0.62
C GLU A 44 5.15 -11.98 0.58
N LEU A 45 5.65 -10.91 1.20
CA LEU A 45 5.01 -10.29 2.36
C LEU A 45 3.96 -9.22 2.02
N THR A 46 4.03 -8.64 0.83
CA THR A 46 3.25 -7.43 0.47
C THR A 46 2.42 -7.57 -0.79
N ASP A 47 2.58 -8.67 -1.53
CA ASP A 47 1.99 -8.94 -2.84
C ASP A 47 2.29 -7.84 -3.88
N LEU A 48 3.35 -7.05 -3.66
CA LEU A 48 3.83 -6.04 -4.61
C LEU A 48 4.77 -6.65 -5.63
N ASP A 49 4.74 -6.09 -6.83
CA ASP A 49 5.65 -6.50 -7.88
C ASP A 49 7.09 -6.06 -7.57
N ILE A 50 8.07 -6.84 -8.05
CA ILE A 50 9.49 -6.53 -7.86
C ILE A 50 9.83 -5.16 -8.43
N ASP A 51 9.22 -4.78 -9.57
CA ASP A 51 9.43 -3.48 -10.18
C ASP A 51 9.00 -2.32 -9.27
N GLU A 52 7.88 -2.48 -8.56
CA GLU A 52 7.39 -1.49 -7.59
C GLU A 52 8.33 -1.40 -6.38
N ILE A 53 8.79 -2.55 -5.87
CA ILE A 53 9.75 -2.62 -4.76
C ILE A 53 11.08 -1.97 -5.14
N GLU A 54 11.57 -2.21 -6.36
CA GLU A 54 12.79 -1.60 -6.90
C GLU A 54 12.66 -0.08 -7.06
N LEU A 55 11.51 0.40 -7.53
CA LEU A 55 11.23 1.85 -7.59
C LEU A 55 11.31 2.46 -6.19
N ILE A 56 10.70 1.82 -5.18
CA ILE A 56 10.76 2.31 -3.79
C ILE A 56 12.20 2.30 -3.27
N ARG A 57 12.99 1.26 -3.56
CA ARG A 57 14.43 1.22 -3.19
C ARG A 57 15.21 2.36 -3.80
N LYS A 58 15.01 2.64 -5.09
CA LYS A 58 15.72 3.72 -5.79
C LYS A 58 15.41 5.08 -5.17
N VAL A 59 14.17 5.30 -4.74
CA VAL A 59 13.75 6.54 -4.06
C VAL A 59 14.31 6.67 -2.64
N LEU A 60 14.63 5.56 -1.97
CA LEU A 60 15.19 5.55 -0.61
C LEU A 60 16.71 5.67 -0.53
N LYS A 61 17.42 5.50 -1.65
CA LYS A 61 18.87 5.71 -1.74
C LYS A 61 19.20 7.20 -1.78
#